data_AF-A0A3B9MXV0-F1
#
_entry.id   AF-A0A3B9MXV0-F1
#
_cell.length_a   1.000
_cell.length_b   1.000
_cell.length_c   1.000
_cell.angle_alpha   90.00
_cell.angle_beta   90.00
_cell.angle_gamma   90.00
#
_symmetry.space_group_name_H-M   'P 1'
#
loop_
_entity.id
_entity.type
_entity.pdbx_description
1 polymer ?
#
loop_
_entity_poly.entity_id
_entity_poly.type
_entity_poly.pdbx_seq_one_letter_code
_entity_poly.pdbx_strand_id
1 'polypeptide(L)'
;MMLAARIQDALKAKNMKKGELATALNKQPSEISKWLSGTHNFTAETLWDIGDVLEIDLISLEDYKKEKIVYMGTTTVSQNVNQNNYLNISDYSDLLVAKGTMNLNQFQA
;
A
#
# COMPACT_ATOMS: atom_id res chain seq x y z
N MET A 1 -17.56 6.88 -15.90
CA MET A 1 -17.95 6.29 -14.60
C MET A 1 -16.98 5.16 -14.25
N MET A 2 -16.50 5.06 -13.00
CA MET A 2 -15.44 4.09 -12.62
C MET A 2 -15.85 2.62 -12.73
N LEU A 3 -17.12 2.28 -12.43
CA LEU A 3 -17.62 0.91 -12.53
C LEU A 3 -17.51 0.35 -13.96
N ALA A 4 -17.81 1.16 -14.98
CA ALA A 4 -17.70 0.73 -16.37
C ALA A 4 -16.26 0.34 -16.75
N ALA A 5 -15.27 1.11 -16.27
CA ALA A 5 -13.87 0.80 -16.48
C ALA A 5 -13.47 -0.51 -15.77
N ARG A 6 -13.87 -0.70 -14.51
CA ARG A 6 -13.63 -1.96 -13.77
C ARG A 6 -14.20 -3.18 -14.50
N ILE A 7 -15.42 -3.07 -15.03
CA ILE A 7 -16.06 -4.14 -15.80
C ILE A 7 -15.28 -4.41 -17.10
N GLN A 8 -14.84 -3.37 -17.82
CA GLN A 8 -14.02 -3.55 -19.03
C GLN A 8 -12.69 -4.23 -18.74
N ASP A 9 -12.04 -3.89 -17.64
CA ASP A 9 -10.75 -4.49 -17.28
C ASP A 9 -10.92 -5.95 -16.84
N ALA A 10 -11.98 -6.27 -16.11
CA ALA A 10 -12.34 -7.65 -15.76
C ALA A 10 -12.65 -8.50 -17.00
N LEU A 11 -13.37 -7.96 -17.98
CA LEU A 11 -13.61 -8.62 -19.27
C LEU A 11 -12.30 -8.94 -20.00
N LYS A 12 -11.36 -8.00 -20.05
CA LYS A 12 -10.03 -8.23 -20.65
C LYS A 12 -9.25 -9.29 -19.90
N ALA A 13 -9.26 -9.25 -18.56
CA ALA A 13 -8.56 -10.22 -17.72
C ALA A 13 -9.08 -11.65 -17.93
N LYS A 14 -10.40 -11.82 -18.12
CA LYS A 14 -11.03 -13.10 -18.46
C LYS A 14 -10.98 -13.48 -19.94
N ASN A 15 -10.40 -12.62 -20.81
CA ASN A 15 -10.46 -12.76 -22.26
C ASN A 15 -11.89 -12.95 -22.80
N MET A 16 -12.87 -12.31 -22.13
CA MET A 16 -14.29 -12.42 -22.42
C MET A 16 -14.75 -11.21 -23.23
N LYS A 17 -15.50 -11.45 -24.30
CA LYS A 17 -16.06 -10.40 -25.17
C LYS A 17 -17.37 -9.86 -24.59
N LYS A 18 -17.68 -8.60 -24.90
CA LYS A 18 -18.96 -7.96 -24.54
C LYS A 18 -20.21 -8.77 -24.96
N GLY A 19 -20.13 -9.50 -26.07
CA GLY A 19 -21.24 -10.35 -26.54
C GLY A 19 -21.44 -11.58 -25.65
N GLU A 20 -20.36 -12.17 -25.15
CA GLU A 20 -20.42 -13.31 -24.23
C GLU A 20 -20.98 -12.87 -22.88
N LEU A 21 -20.62 -11.67 -22.41
CA LEU A 21 -21.23 -11.09 -21.21
C LEU A 21 -22.75 -10.87 -21.39
N ALA A 22 -23.16 -10.38 -22.57
CA ALA A 22 -24.58 -10.21 -22.89
C ALA A 22 -25.32 -11.55 -22.85
N THR A 23 -24.73 -12.61 -23.42
CA THR A 23 -25.29 -13.96 -23.38
C THR A 23 -25.37 -14.51 -21.96
N ALA A 24 -24.30 -14.37 -21.17
CA ALA A 24 -24.25 -14.87 -19.79
C ALA A 24 -25.30 -14.21 -18.88
N LEU A 25 -25.58 -12.92 -19.09
CA LEU A 25 -26.56 -12.16 -18.32
C LEU A 25 -27.98 -12.21 -18.91
N ASN A 26 -28.17 -12.89 -20.05
CA ASN A 26 -29.42 -12.87 -20.81
C ASN A 26 -29.91 -11.43 -21.10
N LYS A 27 -28.99 -10.56 -21.54
CA LYS A 27 -29.23 -9.15 -21.88
C LYS A 27 -28.92 -8.84 -23.33
N GLN A 28 -29.41 -7.69 -23.80
CA GLN A 28 -29.10 -7.23 -25.15
C GLN A 28 -27.67 -6.68 -25.24
N PRO A 29 -26.93 -6.92 -26.33
CA PRO A 29 -25.60 -6.33 -26.54
C PRO A 29 -25.58 -4.80 -26.47
N SER A 30 -26.71 -4.16 -26.81
CA SER A 30 -26.88 -2.71 -26.72
C SER A 30 -26.96 -2.22 -25.27
N GLU A 31 -27.52 -3.01 -24.34
CA GLU A 31 -27.51 -2.70 -22.91
C GLU A 31 -26.10 -2.78 -22.35
N ILE A 32 -25.36 -3.86 -22.66
CA ILE A 32 -23.95 -3.98 -22.26
C ILE A 32 -23.13 -2.81 -22.83
N SER A 33 -23.37 -2.42 -24.08
CA SER A 33 -22.67 -1.28 -24.68
C SER A 33 -22.96 0.05 -23.96
N LYS A 34 -24.21 0.27 -23.51
CA LYS A 34 -24.59 1.44 -22.70
C LYS A 34 -24.01 1.40 -21.27
N TRP A 35 -23.88 0.22 -20.69
CA TRP A 35 -23.22 0.04 -19.40
C TRP A 35 -21.73 0.36 -19.51
N LEU A 36 -21.06 -0.17 -20.51
CA LEU A 36 -19.61 0.02 -20.72
C LEU A 36 -19.26 1.43 -21.22
N SER A 37 -20.19 2.20 -21.80
CA SER A 37 -19.96 3.63 -22.07
C SER A 37 -19.87 4.46 -20.80
N GLY A 38 -20.36 3.94 -19.67
CA GLY A 38 -20.38 4.62 -18.39
C GLY A 38 -21.32 5.84 -18.34
N THR A 39 -22.26 5.94 -19.28
CA THR A 39 -23.30 6.99 -19.33
C THR A 39 -24.63 6.53 -18.76
N HIS A 40 -24.72 5.27 -18.33
CA HIS A 40 -25.92 4.69 -17.74
C HIS A 40 -25.65 4.26 -16.30
N ASN A 41 -26.64 4.46 -15.44
CA ASN A 41 -26.57 4.02 -14.05
C ASN A 41 -26.82 2.51 -13.96
N PHE A 42 -26.26 1.88 -12.94
CA PHE A 42 -26.45 0.46 -12.67
C PHE A 42 -27.39 0.31 -11.48
N THR A 43 -28.24 -0.71 -11.50
CA THR A 43 -28.92 -1.18 -10.28
C THR A 43 -27.95 -2.06 -9.49
N ALA A 44 -28.17 -2.18 -8.18
CA ALA A 44 -27.37 -3.07 -7.35
C ALA A 44 -27.45 -4.52 -7.83
N GLU A 45 -28.64 -4.99 -8.21
CA GLU A 45 -28.88 -6.31 -8.79
C GLU A 45 -28.01 -6.55 -10.03
N THR A 46 -28.01 -5.63 -11.00
CA THR A 46 -27.16 -5.74 -12.19
C THR A 46 -25.68 -5.79 -11.84
N LEU A 47 -25.23 -5.03 -10.83
CA LEU A 47 -23.82 -5.08 -10.40
C LEU A 47 -23.47 -6.43 -9.77
N TRP A 48 -24.38 -7.03 -9.00
CA TRP A 48 -24.19 -8.37 -8.45
C TRP A 48 -24.11 -9.42 -9.56
N ASP A 49 -25.04 -9.41 -10.52
CA ASP A 49 -25.04 -10.36 -11.64
C ASP A 49 -23.77 -10.28 -12.47
N ILE A 50 -23.31 -9.05 -12.77
CA ILE A 50 -22.05 -8.85 -13.50
C ILE A 50 -20.87 -9.35 -12.66
N GLY A 51 -20.87 -9.07 -11.34
CA GLY A 51 -19.83 -9.52 -10.44
C GLY A 51 -19.71 -11.04 -10.39
N ASP A 52 -20.85 -11.75 -10.35
CA ASP A 52 -20.91 -13.20 -10.34
C ASP A 52 -20.38 -13.80 -11.65
N VAL A 53 -20.85 -13.31 -12.81
CA VAL A 53 -20.37 -13.78 -14.12
C VAL A 53 -18.87 -13.52 -14.32
N LEU A 54 -18.40 -12.35 -13.88
CA LEU A 54 -16.99 -11.98 -14.01
C LEU A 54 -16.12 -12.52 -12.87
N GLU A 55 -16.72 -13.20 -11.88
CA GLU A 55 -16.07 -13.68 -10.65
C GLU A 55 -15.20 -12.61 -9.98
N ILE A 56 -15.73 -11.37 -9.90
CA ILE A 56 -15.07 -10.24 -9.25
C ILE A 56 -16.00 -9.55 -8.27
N ASP A 57 -15.42 -9.00 -7.21
CA ASP A 57 -16.17 -8.12 -6.32
C ASP A 57 -16.19 -6.68 -6.87
N LEU A 58 -17.27 -6.33 -7.56
CA LEU A 58 -17.50 -4.99 -8.10
C LEU A 58 -17.85 -3.96 -7.03
N ILE A 59 -18.31 -4.38 -5.86
CA ILE A 59 -18.89 -3.50 -4.84
C ILE A 59 -17.98 -3.37 -3.63
N SER A 60 -17.07 -4.32 -3.38
CA SER A 60 -16.02 -4.16 -2.37
C SER A 60 -15.28 -2.86 -2.62
N LEU A 61 -15.54 -1.92 -1.73
CA LEU A 61 -14.66 -0.81 -1.46
C LEU A 61 -13.49 -1.44 -0.72
N GLU A 62 -12.48 -1.89 -1.47
CA GLU A 62 -11.21 -2.33 -0.87
C GLU A 62 -10.84 -1.36 0.24
N ASP A 63 -10.55 -1.94 1.41
CA ASP A 63 -10.31 -1.31 2.69
C ASP A 63 -9.95 0.17 2.56
N TYR A 64 -10.94 1.05 2.77
CA TYR A 64 -10.66 2.46 3.05
C TYR A 64 -9.64 2.46 4.19
N LYS A 65 -8.37 2.62 3.82
CA LYS A 65 -7.24 2.54 4.73
C LYS A 65 -7.36 3.76 5.62
N LYS A 66 -8.13 3.63 6.71
CA LYS A 66 -8.26 4.68 7.72
C LYS A 66 -6.85 5.03 8.14
N GLU A 67 -6.40 6.21 7.74
CA GLU A 67 -5.09 6.69 8.12
C GLU A 67 -4.99 6.63 9.64
N LYS A 68 -3.96 5.95 10.14
CA LYS A 68 -3.76 5.79 11.57
C LYS A 68 -3.26 7.13 12.10
N ILE A 69 -4.12 7.89 12.78
CA ILE A 69 -3.71 9.13 13.45
C ILE A 69 -2.77 8.75 14.60
N VAL A 70 -1.49 9.14 14.51
CA VAL A 70 -0.50 8.93 15.56
C VAL A 70 -0.35 10.21 16.37
N TYR A 71 -0.79 10.18 17.62
CA TYR A 71 -0.56 11.28 18.58
C TYR A 71 0.85 11.11 19.19
N MET A 72 1.76 12.03 18.85
CA MET A 72 3.11 12.06 19.41
C MET A 72 3.20 13.14 20.48
N GLY A 73 3.27 12.73 21.75
CA GLY A 73 3.61 13.61 22.86
C GLY A 73 5.12 13.59 23.09
N THR A 74 5.77 14.75 23.05
CA THR A 74 7.18 14.87 23.44
C THR A 74 7.25 15.43 24.87
N THR A 75 8.05 14.79 25.71
CA THR A 75 8.41 15.33 27.03
C THR A 75 9.90 15.62 27.01
N THR A 76 10.28 16.87 27.26
CA THR A 76 11.68 17.23 27.44
C THR A 76 12.08 16.94 28.88
N VAL A 77 13.05 16.05 29.07
CA VAL A 77 13.68 15.81 30.37
C VAL A 77 15.00 16.58 30.41
N SER A 78 15.08 17.59 31.27
CA SER A 78 16.35 18.27 31.57
C SER A 78 17.09 17.46 32.64
N GLN A 79 18.22 16.85 32.27
CA GLN A 79 19.14 16.22 33.22
C GLN A 79 20.33 17.14 33.46
N ASN A 80 20.65 17.39 34.73
CA ASN A 80 21.91 18.03 35.09
C ASN A 80 23.03 17.00 34.96
N VAL A 81 23.79 17.06 33.86
CA VAL A 81 24.98 16.23 33.68
C VAL A 81 26.15 16.92 34.40
N ASN A 82 26.59 16.39 35.54
CA ASN A 82 27.83 16.82 36.18
C ASN A 82 29.02 16.40 35.30
N GLN A 83 29.74 17.38 34.72
CA GLN A 83 30.82 17.18 33.75
C GLN A 83 32.17 16.71 34.35
N ASN A 84 32.18 16.02 35.50
CA ASN A 84 33.44 15.68 36.20
C ASN A 84 33.72 14.17 36.28
N ASN A 85 33.23 13.37 35.33
CA ASN A 85 33.65 11.96 35.20
C ASN A 85 34.51 11.80 33.95
N TYR A 86 35.82 12.02 34.09
CA TYR A 86 36.78 11.53 33.11
C TYR A 86 36.78 10.01 33.13
N LEU A 87 36.49 9.38 31.99
CA LEU A 87 36.64 7.93 31.83
C LEU A 87 38.13 7.59 31.91
N ASN A 88 38.53 6.87 32.96
CA ASN A 88 39.90 6.38 33.08
C ASN A 88 40.11 5.28 32.04
N ILE A 89 40.98 5.52 31.07
CA ILE A 89 41.28 4.59 29.97
C ILE A 89 41.82 3.24 30.49
N SER A 90 42.37 3.22 31.72
CA SER A 90 42.81 1.99 32.40
C SER A 90 41.69 0.97 32.60
N ASP A 91 40.45 1.44 32.74
CA ASP A 91 39.29 0.63 33.11
C ASP A 91 38.74 -0.16 31.92
N TYR A 92 39.26 0.10 30.72
CA TYR A 92 38.90 -0.55 29.45
C TYR A 92 40.10 -1.19 28.76
N SER A 93 41.15 -1.53 29.51
CA SER A 93 42.37 -2.17 29.00
C SER A 93 42.09 -3.42 28.17
N ASP A 94 41.06 -4.20 28.51
CA ASP A 94 40.66 -5.40 27.78
C ASP A 94 40.01 -5.13 26.40
N LEU A 95 39.48 -3.92 26.16
CA LEU A 95 38.88 -3.54 24.88
C LEU A 95 39.91 -3.06 23.85
N LEU A 96 41.12 -2.71 24.29
CA LEU A 96 42.20 -2.20 23.43
C LEU A 96 43.00 -3.30 22.72
N VAL A 97 42.81 -4.57 23.09
CA VAL A 97 43.59 -5.69 22.53
C VAL A 97 43.01 -6.20 21.19
N ALA A 98 41.81 -5.78 20.80
CA ALA A 98 41.10 -6.38 19.65
C ALA A 98 41.16 -5.62 18.32
N LYS A 99 41.86 -4.47 18.22
CA LYS A 99 42.09 -3.81 16.91
C LYS A 99 43.57 -3.48 16.74
N GLY A 100 44.22 -4.35 15.97
CA GLY A 100 45.62 -4.22 15.57
C GLY A 100 45.95 -2.82 15.05
N THR A 101 47.14 -2.38 15.46
CA THR A 101 47.97 -1.31 14.89
C THR A 101 47.32 -0.44 13.80
N MET A 102 46.71 0.68 14.19
CA MET A 102 46.61 1.84 13.30
C MET A 102 47.51 2.93 13.85
N ASN A 103 48.57 3.22 13.09
CA ASN A 103 49.54 4.27 13.37
C ASN A 103 48.85 5.64 13.24
N LEU A 104 48.94 6.46 14.29
CA LEU A 104 48.33 7.79 14.40
C LEU A 104 48.96 8.86 13.48
N ASN A 105 49.98 8.52 12.68
CA ASN A 105 50.67 9.46 11.80
C ASN A 105 50.03 9.60 10.40
N GLN A 106 48.87 8.99 10.11
CA GLN A 106 48.23 9.08 8.78
C GLN A 106 47.14 10.16 8.66
N PHE A 107 46.99 11.05 9.66
CA PHE A 107 46.02 12.15 9.62
C PHE A 107 46.65 13.53 9.86
N GLN A 108 47.78 13.82 9.20
CA GLN A 108 48.20 15.22 8.99
C GLN A 108 48.60 15.46 7.54
N ALA A 109 47.86 16.41 6.93
CA ALA A 109 48.06 17.18 5.69
C ALA A 109 48.78 16.51 4.51
#